data_AF-A0A3D5CDM5-F1
#
_entry.id   AF-A0A3D5CDM5-F1
#
_cell.length_a   1.000
_cell.length_b   1.000
_cell.length_c   1.000
_cell.angle_alpha   90.00
_cell.angle_beta   90.00
_cell.angle_gamma   90.00
#
_symmetry.space_group_name_H-M   'P 1'
#
loop_
_entity.id
_entity.type
_entity.pdbx_description
1 polymer ?
#
loop_
_entity_poly.entity_id
_entity_poly.type
_entity_poly.pdbx_seq_one_letter_code
_entity_poly.pdbx_strand_id
1 'polypeptide(L)' 'VRALVPLSEMFGYIGDLRSKTSGRAVYSMEFDSYAEVPKAVADEIVQKNKGE' A
#
# COMPACT_ATOMS: atom_id res chain seq x y z
N VAL A 1 1.29 -15.94 6.45
CA VAL A 1 0.15 -15.25 5.78
C VAL A 1 0.66 -14.70 4.47
N ARG A 2 -0.04 -14.91 3.35
CA ARG A 2 0.30 -14.34 2.03
C ARG A 2 -0.90 -13.55 1.55
N ALA A 3 -0.69 -12.34 1.06
CA ALA A 3 -1.74 -11.45 0.60
C ALA A 3 -1.22 -10.54 -0.51
N LEU A 4 -2.09 -10.20 -1.45
CA LEU A 4 -1.85 -9.14 -2.43
C LEU A 4 -2.38 -7.85 -1.83
N VAL A 5 -1.50 -6.86 -1.71
CA VAL A 5 -1.83 -5.56 -1.11
C VAL A 5 -1.32 -4.47 -2.04
N PRO A 6 -2.11 -3.43 -2.34
CA PRO A 6 -1.62 -2.29 -3.12
C PRO A 6 -0.40 -1.67 -2.45
N LEU A 7 0.64 -1.39 -3.23
CA LEU A 7 1.88 -0.80 -2.72
C LEU A 7 1.64 0.54 -2.00
N SER A 8 0.64 1.32 -2.43
CA SER A 8 0.24 2.58 -1.82
C SER A 8 -0.20 2.43 -0.35
N GLU A 9 -0.72 1.27 0.04
CA GLU A 9 -1.21 1.02 1.40
C GLU A 9 -0.10 0.48 2.32
N MET A 10 1.08 0.15 1.78
CA MET A 10 2.20 -0.38 2.57
C MET A 10 3.05 0.71 3.23
N PHE A 11 2.84 1.99 2.88
CA PHE A 11 3.49 3.11 3.55
C PHE A 11 3.07 3.15 5.03
N GLY A 12 4.03 2.97 5.94
CA GLY A 12 3.77 2.92 7.39
C GLY A 12 3.43 1.54 7.95
N TYR A 13 3.23 0.51 7.10
CA TYR A 13 2.88 -0.84 7.53
C TYR A 13 3.86 -1.44 8.55
N ILE A 14 5.16 -1.13 8.44
CA ILE A 14 6.19 -1.57 9.40
C ILE A 14 5.88 -1.12 10.82
N GLY A 15 5.42 0.14 10.99
CA GLY A 15 5.10 0.71 12.29
C GLY A 15 3.95 -0.04 12.95
N ASP A 16 2.87 -0.23 12.19
CA ASP A 16 1.68 -0.96 12.64
C ASP A 16 1.99 -2.42 12.95
N LEU A 17 2.78 -3.09 12.10
CA LEU A 17 3.19 -4.47 12.31
C LEU A 17 3.99 -4.62 13.60
N ARG A 18 4.94 -3.72 13.86
CA ARG A 18 5.73 -3.74 15.10
C ARG A 18 4.87 -3.47 16.33
N SER A 19 3.96 -2.51 16.25
CA SER A 19 3.03 -2.19 17.34
C SER A 19 2.14 -3.38 17.69
N LYS A 20 1.51 -4.00 16.69
CA LYS A 20 0.58 -5.13 16.87
C LYS A 20 1.25 -6.43 17.32
N THR A 21 2.51 -6.63 16.95
CA THR A 21 3.23 -7.90 17.21
C THR A 21 4.33 -7.75 18.25
N SER A 22 4.36 -6.61 18.95
CA SER A 22 5.41 -6.25 19.91
C SER A 22 6.82 -6.44 19.34
N GLY A 23 7.00 -6.10 18.05
CA GLY A 23 8.28 -6.18 17.34
C GLY A 23 8.73 -7.57 16.91
N ARG A 24 7.89 -8.61 17.01
CA ARG A 24 8.28 -10.00 16.74
C ARG A 24 8.01 -10.45 15.31
N ALA A 25 7.08 -9.83 14.60
CA ALA A 25 6.76 -10.23 13.24
C ALA A 25 7.73 -9.68 12.21
N VAL A 26 7.96 -10.49 11.17
CA VAL A 26 8.77 -10.17 10.01
C VAL A 26 7.91 -10.35 8.76
N TYR A 27 8.07 -9.47 7.78
CA TYR A 27 7.39 -9.56 6.49
C TYR A 27 8.40 -9.36 5.35
N SER A 28 8.05 -9.89 4.18
CA SER A 28 8.77 -9.69 2.92
C SER A 28 7.76 -9.23 1.88
N MET A 29 8.16 -8.32 0.99
CA MET A 29 7.34 -7.87 -0.13
C MET A 29 8.13 -7.98 -1.43
N GLU A 30 7.43 -8.42 -2.48
CA GLU A 30 7.95 -8.51 -3.84
C GLU A 30 6.88 -8.00 -4.81
N PHE A 31 7.31 -7.46 -5.95
CA PHE A 31 6.38 -7.03 -6.99
C PHE A 31 5.76 -8.26 -7.66
N ASP A 32 4.44 -8.27 -7.79
CA ASP A 32 3.68 -9.35 -8.44
C ASP A 32 3.08 -8.86 -9.77
N SER A 33 2.15 -7.90 -9.73
CA SER A 33 1.50 -7.35 -10.93
C SER A 33 0.95 -5.94 -10.75
N TYR A 34 0.48 -5.35 -11.85
CA TYR A 34 -0.37 -4.15 -11.83
C TYR A 34 -1.84 -4.56 -11.70
N ALA A 35 -2.62 -3.74 -10.99
CA ALA A 35 -4.06 -3.89 -10.84
C ALA A 35 -4.76 -2.54 -11.10
N GLU A 36 -6.03 -2.60 -11.51
CA GLU A 36 -6.83 -1.39 -11.72
C GLU A 36 -7.03 -0.66 -10.39
N VAL A 37 -6.75 0.64 -10.38
CA VAL A 37 -6.97 1.49 -9.22
C VAL A 37 -8.45 1.83 -9.07
N PRO A 38 -9.00 1.88 -7.85
CA PRO A 38 -10.36 2.34 -7.63
C PRO A 38 -10.57 3.75 -8.20
N LYS A 39 -11.74 4.00 -8.81
CA LYS A 39 -12.06 5.28 -9.48
C LYS A 39 -11.78 6.52 -8.60
N ALA A 40 -12.12 6.45 -7.32
CA ALA A 40 -11.87 7.55 -6.38
C ALA A 40 -10.37 7.93 -6.28
N VAL A 41 -9.48 6.94 -6.27
CA VAL A 41 -8.03 7.15 -6.21
C VAL A 41 -7.50 7.57 -7.59
N ALA A 42 -8.03 6.99 -8.66
CA ALA A 42 -7.68 7.36 -10.03
C ALA A 42 -7.96 8.85 -10.29
N ASP A 43 -9.15 9.30 -9.92
CA ASP A 43 -9.58 10.70 -10.08
C ASP A 43 -8.67 11.63 -9.26
N GLU A 44 -8.35 11.29 -8.01
CA GLU A 44 -7.42 12.09 -7.19
C GLU A 44 -6.03 12.22 -7.83
N ILE A 45 -5.49 11.11 -8.34
CA ILE A 45 -4.19 11.10 -9.02
C ILE A 45 -4.23 11.93 -10.29
N VAL A 46 -5.29 11.81 -11.09
CA VAL A 46 -5.45 12.58 -12.33
C VAL A 46 -5.60 14.07 -12.04
N GLN A 47 -6.34 14.45 -11.00
CA GLN A 47 -6.48 15.84 -10.57
C GLN A 47 -5.14 16.41 -10.07
N LYS A 48 -4.44 15.69 -9.18
CA LYS A 48 -3.09 16.09 -8.70
C LYS A 48 -2.08 16.28 -9.83
N ASN A 49 -2.11 15.44 -10.86
CA ASN A 49 -1.18 15.54 -11.99
C ASN A 49 -1.59 16.61 -13.02
N LYS A 50 -2.86 17.03 -13.06
CA LYS A 50 -3.35 18.06 -13.99
C LYS A 50 -3.05 19.49 -13.55
N GLY A 51 -2.63 19.70 -12.30
CA GLY A 51 -2.16 20.99 -11.81
C GLY A 51 -3.27 22.05 -11.74
N GLU A 52 -4.09 21.97 -10.70
CA GLU A 52 -4.79 23.13 -10.11
C GLU A 52 -4.41 23.25 -8.63
#